data_AF-A0A932BWA0-F1
#
_entry.id   AF-A0A932BWA0-F1
#
_cell.length_a   1.000
_cell.length_b   1.000
_cell.length_c   1.000
_cell.angle_alpha   90.00
_cell.angle_beta   90.00
_cell.angle_gamma   90.00
#
_symmetry.space_group_name_H-M   'P 1'
#
loop_
_entity.id
_entity.type
_entity.pdbx_description
1 polymer ?
#
loop_
_entity_poly.entity_id
_entity_poly.type
_entity_poly.pdbx_seq_one_letter_code
_entity_poly.pdbx_strand_id
1 'polypeptide(L)'
;MHFYELHEGEGDVFFDVMLFRDDEMDAEEFFGVVQSIRRQVQDSFETDTLVEAIAQELERQYGFVFISDDRLTAAVNVSKIDDDNFLADLDGDDLDDDMPKVTGDADYRAVYAEFQPPDADLN
;
A
#
# COMPACT_ATOMS: atom_id res chain seq x y z
N MET A 1 12.90 -7.20 10.54
CA MET A 1 12.35 -6.69 9.28
C MET A 1 10.84 -6.82 9.35
N HIS A 2 10.16 -5.69 9.45
CA HIS A 2 8.73 -5.56 9.69
C HIS A 2 8.17 -4.54 8.71
N PHE A 3 6.95 -4.81 8.24
CA PHE A 3 6.27 -3.99 7.25
C PHE A 3 5.02 -3.38 7.87
N TYR A 4 4.79 -2.13 7.52
CA TYR A 4 3.68 -1.33 8.02
C TYR A 4 3.05 -0.64 6.84
N GLU A 5 1.75 -0.40 6.95
CA GLU A 5 0.97 0.22 5.90
C GLU A 5 0.17 1.37 6.51
N LEU A 6 0.11 2.48 5.78
CA LEU A 6 -0.81 3.56 6.08
C LEU A 6 -1.77 3.71 4.92
N HIS A 7 -3.03 3.92 5.26
CA HIS A 7 -4.12 4.10 4.31
C HIS A 7 -4.74 5.48 4.52
N GLU A 8 -4.91 6.22 3.43
CA GLU A 8 -5.71 7.43 3.37
C GLU A 8 -6.80 7.26 2.31
N GLY A 9 -8.05 7.58 2.68
CA GLY A 9 -9.17 7.51 1.76
C GLY A 9 -10.07 8.71 1.94
N GLU A 10 -10.34 9.43 0.84
CA GLU A 10 -11.36 10.47 0.76
C GLU A 10 -12.29 10.20 -0.43
N GLY A 11 -13.54 9.81 -0.14
CA GLY A 11 -14.51 9.46 -1.16
C GLY A 11 -14.12 8.19 -1.92
N ASP A 12 -13.92 8.33 -3.23
CA ASP A 12 -13.55 7.23 -4.14
C ASP A 12 -12.03 7.16 -4.40
N VAL A 13 -11.23 8.01 -3.76
CA VAL A 13 -9.76 8.05 -3.91
C VAL A 13 -9.11 7.42 -2.69
N PHE A 14 -8.19 6.47 -2.93
CA PHE A 14 -7.44 5.75 -1.91
C PHE A 14 -5.94 5.86 -2.20
N PHE A 15 -5.17 6.13 -1.15
CA PHE A 15 -3.72 6.20 -1.18
C PHE A 15 -3.15 5.29 -0.09
N ASP A 16 -2.30 4.37 -0.51
CA ASP A 16 -1.66 3.41 0.36
C ASP A 16 -0.14 3.58 0.25
N VAL A 17 0.54 3.56 1.39
CA VAL A 17 2.01 3.61 1.44
C VAL A 17 2.56 2.45 2.24
N MET A 18 3.65 1.86 1.73
CA MET A 18 4.35 0.79 2.40
C MET A 18 5.61 1.31 3.10
N LEU A 19 5.76 0.92 4.36
CA LEU A 19 6.86 1.29 5.22
C LEU A 19 7.60 0.03 5.69
N PHE A 20 8.92 0.08 5.67
CA PHE A 20 9.79 -0.98 6.19
C PHE A 20 10.53 -0.48 7.43
N ARG A 21 10.72 -1.34 8.43
CA ARG A 21 11.62 -1.10 9.57
C ARG A 21 12.37 -2.37 9.96
N ASP A 22 13.63 -2.23 10.38
CA ASP A 22 14.44 -3.37 10.82
C ASP A 22 13.91 -3.99 12.12
N ASP A 23 13.66 -3.15 13.13
CA ASP A 23 13.14 -3.55 14.44
C ASP A 23 11.60 -3.54 14.47
N GLU A 24 11.03 -4.46 15.25
CA GLU A 24 9.58 -4.49 15.49
C GLU A 24 9.14 -3.29 16.33
N MET A 25 8.06 -2.68 15.89
CA MET A 25 7.21 -1.76 16.64
C MET A 25 5.82 -2.40 16.75
N ASP A 26 5.28 -2.50 17.95
CA ASP A 26 3.95 -3.07 18.13
C ASP A 26 2.86 -2.14 17.55
N ALA A 27 1.68 -2.71 17.30
CA ALA A 27 0.60 -1.99 16.63
C ALA A 27 0.07 -0.79 17.43
N GLU A 28 0.05 -0.87 18.77
CA GLU A 28 -0.41 0.23 19.62
C GLU A 28 0.60 1.37 19.64
N GLU A 29 1.89 1.04 19.75
CA GLU A 29 2.98 2.00 19.65
C GLU A 29 2.97 2.70 18.29
N PHE A 30 2.88 1.92 17.19
CA PHE A 30 2.82 2.45 15.84
C PHE A 30 1.64 3.41 15.66
N PHE A 31 0.44 3.02 16.09
CA PHE A 31 -0.74 3.87 16.06
C PHE A 31 -0.54 5.17 16.85
N GLY A 32 0.06 5.09 18.04
CA GLY A 32 0.36 6.25 18.88
C GLY A 32 1.29 7.25 18.19
N VAL A 33 2.36 6.75 17.57
CA VAL A 33 3.33 7.56 16.81
C VAL A 33 2.67 8.21 15.59
N VAL A 34 1.97 7.43 14.77
CA VAL A 34 1.26 7.93 13.57
C VAL A 34 0.29 9.05 13.94
N GLN A 35 -0.51 8.86 14.99
CA GLN A 35 -1.48 9.87 15.45
C GLN A 35 -0.80 11.13 16.00
N SER A 36 0.38 11.00 16.60
CA SER A 36 1.18 12.14 17.04
C SER A 36 1.67 12.96 15.85
N ILE A 37 2.27 12.29 14.86
CA ILE A 37 2.75 12.92 13.63
C ILE A 37 1.59 13.57 12.88
N ARG A 38 0.47 12.85 12.69
CA ARG A 38 -0.73 13.36 12.01
C ARG A 38 -1.16 14.71 12.57
N ARG A 39 -1.26 14.84 13.90
CA ARG A 39 -1.63 16.11 14.54
C ARG A 39 -0.63 17.24 14.32
N GLN A 40 0.64 16.91 14.08
CA GLN A 40 1.69 17.90 13.82
C GLN A 40 1.67 18.40 12.37
N VAL A 41 1.38 17.52 11.41
CA VAL A 41 1.55 17.82 9.98
C VAL A 41 0.24 18.09 9.24
N GLN A 42 -0.92 17.65 9.76
CA GLN A 42 -2.22 17.67 9.05
C GLN A 42 -2.65 19.03 8.50
N ASP A 43 -2.16 20.14 9.07
CA ASP A 43 -2.57 21.50 8.70
C ASP A 43 -1.50 22.26 7.89
N SER A 44 -0.34 21.64 7.60
CA SER A 44 0.80 22.32 6.97
C SER A 44 1.68 21.46 6.08
N PHE A 45 1.23 20.28 5.66
CA PHE A 45 2.00 19.42 4.74
C PHE A 45 1.98 19.97 3.30
N GLU A 46 3.06 19.71 2.56
CA GLU A 46 3.24 20.13 1.16
C GLU A 46 3.25 18.93 0.18
N THR A 47 3.21 17.70 0.69
CA THR A 47 3.08 16.47 -0.12
C THR A 47 1.70 16.37 -0.75
N ASP A 48 1.55 15.50 -1.74
CA ASP A 48 0.28 15.34 -2.45
C ASP A 48 -0.81 14.74 -1.54
N THR A 49 -0.40 13.94 -0.55
CA THR A 49 -1.29 13.29 0.41
C THR A 49 -0.82 13.47 1.86
N LEU A 50 -1.73 13.34 2.83
CA LEU A 50 -1.38 13.35 4.25
C LEU A 50 -0.59 12.09 4.62
N VAL A 51 -0.90 10.96 4.01
CA VAL A 51 -0.25 9.67 4.25
C VAL A 51 1.24 9.71 3.90
N GLU A 52 1.60 10.36 2.79
CA GLU A 52 2.99 10.60 2.41
C GLU A 52 3.69 11.54 3.40
N ALA A 53 3.01 12.60 3.86
CA ALA A 53 3.57 13.52 4.86
C ALA A 53 3.95 12.75 6.14
N ILE A 54 3.07 11.86 6.61
CA ILE A 54 3.31 11.02 7.78
C ILE A 54 4.46 10.03 7.52
N ALA A 55 4.48 9.40 6.35
CA ALA A 55 5.53 8.45 5.97
C ALA A 55 6.93 9.10 5.97
N GLN A 56 7.06 10.33 5.45
CA GLN A 56 8.31 11.08 5.50
C GLN A 56 8.78 11.35 6.93
N GLU A 57 7.87 11.70 7.84
CA GLU A 57 8.22 11.95 9.24
C GLU A 57 8.57 10.66 10.01
N LEU A 58 7.90 9.56 9.69
CA LEU A 58 8.26 8.23 10.20
C LEU A 58 9.68 7.83 9.78
N GLU A 59 10.06 8.09 8.53
CA GLU A 59 11.41 7.84 8.03
C GLU A 59 12.46 8.74 8.72
N ARG A 60 12.15 10.04 8.88
CA ARG A 60 13.06 11.02 9.50
C ARG A 60 13.33 10.73 10.97
N GLN A 61 12.33 10.30 11.73
CA GLN A 61 12.38 10.30 13.20
C GLN A 61 12.35 8.91 13.84
N TYR A 62 11.80 7.90 13.17
CA TYR A 62 11.49 6.60 13.78
C TYR A 62 12.17 5.40 13.09
N GLY A 63 13.07 5.66 12.14
CA GLY A 63 13.88 4.62 11.50
C GLY A 63 13.12 3.75 10.51
N PHE A 64 11.98 4.23 10.02
CA PHE A 64 11.29 3.61 8.90
C PHE A 64 11.99 3.93 7.58
N VAL A 65 11.74 3.11 6.57
CA VAL A 65 12.07 3.36 5.17
C VAL A 65 10.75 3.43 4.43
N PHE A 66 10.46 4.59 3.84
CA PHE A 66 9.26 4.77 3.03
C PHE A 66 9.50 4.30 1.60
N ILE A 67 8.75 3.29 1.16
CA ILE A 67 8.83 2.77 -0.21
C ILE A 67 7.89 3.59 -1.09
N SER A 68 8.47 4.51 -1.86
CA SER A 68 7.76 5.30 -2.89
C SER A 68 8.18 4.86 -4.29
N ASP A 69 7.34 5.14 -5.28
CA ASP A 69 7.60 4.81 -6.68
C ASP A 69 8.90 5.45 -7.20
N ASP A 70 9.20 6.69 -6.78
CA ASP A 70 10.46 7.38 -7.08
C ASP A 70 11.74 6.65 -6.62
N ARG A 71 11.60 5.68 -5.70
CA ARG A 71 12.73 4.89 -5.18
C ARG A 71 12.84 3.54 -5.86
N LEU A 72 11.90 3.18 -6.73
CA LEU A 72 11.98 1.97 -7.54
C LEU A 72 13.20 2.07 -8.47
N THR A 73 13.95 0.97 -8.56
CA THR A 73 15.14 0.90 -9.42
C THR A 73 14.87 0.12 -10.70
N ALA A 74 13.87 -0.77 -10.69
CA ALA A 74 13.42 -1.54 -11.84
C ALA A 74 12.02 -2.09 -11.58
N ALA A 75 11.20 -2.19 -12.63
CA ALA A 75 9.95 -2.93 -12.65
C ALA A 75 9.96 -3.91 -13.82
N VAL A 76 9.33 -5.08 -13.67
CA VAL A 76 9.31 -6.11 -14.72
C VAL A 76 7.90 -6.67 -14.82
N ASN A 77 7.32 -6.65 -16.02
CA ASN A 77 6.10 -7.38 -16.30
C ASN A 77 6.40 -8.86 -16.50
N VAL A 78 5.62 -9.73 -15.85
CA VAL A 78 5.79 -11.18 -15.90
C VAL A 78 4.53 -11.90 -16.35
N SER A 79 4.67 -12.81 -17.31
CA SER A 79 3.60 -13.60 -17.91
C SER A 79 4.06 -15.04 -18.16
N LYS A 80 3.08 -15.94 -18.31
CA LYS A 80 3.34 -17.33 -18.74
C LYS A 80 3.72 -17.42 -20.22
N ILE A 81 3.47 -16.37 -21.00
CA ILE A 81 3.84 -16.26 -22.40
C ILE A 81 5.17 -15.52 -22.44
N ASP A 82 6.21 -16.15 -22.99
CA ASP A 82 7.58 -15.63 -22.96
C ASP A 82 7.67 -14.22 -23.56
N ASP A 83 7.00 -13.99 -24.68
CA ASP A 83 7.00 -12.71 -25.41
C ASP A 83 6.29 -11.56 -24.66
N ASP A 84 5.51 -11.87 -23.63
CA ASP A 84 4.81 -10.87 -22.81
C ASP A 84 5.66 -10.42 -21.59
N ASN A 85 6.88 -10.96 -21.41
CA ASN A 85 7.78 -10.56 -20.32
C ASN A 85 8.69 -9.40 -20.77
N PHE A 86 8.68 -8.28 -20.05
CA PHE A 86 9.50 -7.11 -20.41
C PHE A 86 9.89 -6.29 -19.18
N LEU A 87 10.99 -5.53 -19.32
CA LEU A 87 11.38 -4.51 -18.34
C LEU A 87 10.44 -3.31 -18.50
N ALA A 88 9.67 -3.00 -17.46
CA ALA A 88 8.75 -1.88 -17.45
C ALA A 88 9.50 -0.57 -17.21
N ASP A 89 9.01 0.49 -17.86
CA ASP A 89 9.44 1.84 -17.56
C ASP A 89 8.84 2.30 -16.22
N LEU A 90 9.63 3.06 -15.46
CA LEU A 90 9.23 3.61 -14.16
C LEU A 90 8.58 4.99 -14.30
N ASP A 91 8.82 5.69 -15.42
CA ASP A 91 8.34 7.07 -15.65
C ASP A 91 6.87 7.16 -16.13
N GLY A 92 6.08 6.11 -15.91
CA GLY A 92 4.61 6.19 -15.80
C GLY A 92 3.77 6.37 -17.07
N ASP A 93 4.34 6.67 -18.23
CA ASP A 93 3.53 6.96 -19.43
C ASP A 93 3.04 5.69 -20.19
N ASP A 94 3.69 4.54 -20.03
CA ASP A 94 3.44 3.35 -20.87
C ASP A 94 2.64 2.22 -20.17
N LEU A 95 2.43 2.28 -18.85
CA LEU A 95 1.75 1.19 -18.12
C LEU A 95 0.21 1.23 -18.21
N ASP A 96 -0.36 2.39 -18.56
CA ASP A 96 -1.82 2.55 -18.71
C ASP A 96 -2.31 2.28 -20.14
N ASP A 97 -1.48 2.51 -21.17
CA ASP A 97 -1.88 2.42 -22.58
C ASP A 97 -1.63 1.04 -23.21
N ASP A 98 -0.64 0.28 -22.75
CA ASP A 98 -0.31 -1.06 -23.28
C ASP A 98 -0.87 -2.23 -22.44
N MET A 99 -1.55 -1.96 -21.32
CA MET A 99 -2.39 -2.97 -20.69
C MET A 99 -3.54 -3.31 -21.66
N PRO A 100 -3.65 -4.56 -22.14
CA PRO A 100 -4.76 -4.92 -23.02
C PRO A 100 -6.05 -4.61 -22.27
N LYS A 101 -6.82 -3.62 -22.77
CA LYS A 101 -8.16 -3.32 -22.25
C LYS A 101 -8.89 -4.64 -22.17
N VAL A 102 -9.14 -5.13 -20.94
CA VAL A 102 -9.90 -6.35 -20.70
C VAL A 102 -11.31 -6.05 -21.20
N THR A 103 -11.53 -6.36 -22.48
CA THR A 103 -12.80 -6.23 -23.19
C THR A 103 -13.53 -7.56 -23.23
N GLY A 104 -13.07 -8.54 -22.45
CA GLY A 104 -13.77 -9.80 -22.22
C GLY A 104 -14.48 -9.76 -20.88
N ASP A 105 -15.73 -10.24 -20.85
CA ASP A 105 -16.49 -10.56 -19.64
C ASP A 105 -15.59 -11.32 -18.65
N ALA A 106 -14.98 -10.60 -17.70
CA ALA A 106 -14.28 -11.21 -16.60
C ALA A 106 -15.35 -11.81 -15.68
N ASP A 107 -15.50 -13.13 -15.76
CA ASP A 107 -16.46 -13.91 -14.99
C ASP A 107 -15.96 -14.05 -13.54
N TYR A 108 -15.95 -12.93 -12.80
CA TYR A 108 -15.60 -12.90 -11.39
C TYR A 108 -16.59 -13.75 -10.59
N ARG A 109 -16.14 -14.91 -10.12
CA ARG A 109 -16.92 -15.73 -9.18
C ARG A 109 -16.56 -15.34 -7.76
N ALA A 110 -17.37 -14.45 -7.18
CA ALA A 110 -17.36 -14.20 -5.75
C ALA A 110 -17.88 -15.44 -5.00
N VAL A 111 -17.11 -15.96 -4.05
CA VAL A 111 -17.55 -17.03 -3.14
C VAL A 111 -17.87 -16.40 -1.80
N TYR A 112 -19.15 -16.36 -1.45
CA TYR A 112 -19.59 -16.05 -0.09
C TYR A 112 -19.50 -17.32 0.75
N ALA A 113 -18.65 -17.31 1.77
CA ALA A 113 -18.64 -18.34 2.81
C ALA A 113 -19.26 -17.76 4.08
N GLU A 114 -20.30 -18.42 4.60
CA GLU A 114 -20.86 -18.09 5.90
C GLU A 114 -19.91 -18.60 6.99
N PHE A 115 -19.44 -17.70 7.86
CA PHE A 115 -18.60 -18.04 9.00
C PHE A 115 -19.46 -18.70 10.08
N GLN A 116 -19.30 -20.02 10.26
CA GLN A 116 -19.88 -20.74 11.39
C GLN A 116 -18.86 -20.76 12.54
N PRO A 117 -19.08 -20.03 13.65
CA PRO A 117 -18.24 -20.16 14.82
C PRO A 117 -18.36 -21.59 15.38
N PRO A 118 -17.26 -22.22 15.83
CA PRO A 118 -17.33 -23.52 16.47
C PRO A 118 -18.16 -23.38 17.77
N ASP A 119 -19.16 -24.25 17.90
CA ASP A 119 -20.11 -24.27 19.01
C ASP A 119 -19.41 -24.04 20.36
N ALA A 120 -19.78 -22.95 21.03
CA ALA A 120 -19.49 -22.77 22.44
C ALA A 120 -20.29 -23.83 23.19
N ASP A 121 -19.57 -24.78 23.81
CA ASP A 121 -20.09 -25.89 24.61
C ASP A 121 -21.37 -25.52 25.38
N LEU A 122 -22.48 -26.18 25.00
CA LEU A 122 -23.70 -26.23 25.80
C LEU A 122 -23.41 -27.06 27.05
N ASN A 123 -23.37 -26.41 28.21
CA ASN A 123 -23.44 -27.05 29.52
C ASN A 123 -24.89 -27.05 30.01
#